data_AF-A0A538Q030-F1
#
_entry.id   AF-A0A538Q030-F1
#
_cell.length_a   1.000
_cell.length_b   1.000
_cell.length_c   1.000
_cell.angle_alpha   90.00
_cell.angle_beta   90.00
_cell.angle_gamma   90.00
#
_symmetry.space_group_name_H-M   'P 1'
#
loop_
_entity.id
_entity.type
_entity.pdbx_description
1 polymer ?
#
loop_
_entity_poly.entity_id
_entity_poly.type
_entity_poly.pdbx_seq_one_letter_code
_entity_poly.pdbx_strand_id
1 'polypeptide(L)'
;MTTSRRSTSRLRPLAEQGRRSRAGSRSDQPRVRERSCYDASGSHRRQGTLDTGRVASPVLSSSRVGDYFFEWDPDKAANNVQKHGVTFEEASHVFGDPRQLSRYDDEHSSLNEDRWVTIGRSRQAILVVVHTFDEHMRQVTIRIISARAATPNERRQYEDAV
;
A
#
# COMPACT_ATOMS: atom_id res chain seq x y z
N MET A 1 34.73 -5.23 58.64
CA MET A 1 33.43 -5.70 59.17
C MET A 1 32.48 -5.83 57.98
N THR A 2 32.33 -7.04 57.44
CA THR A 2 31.34 -7.31 56.38
C THR A 2 30.87 -8.75 56.49
N THR A 3 29.59 -8.91 56.24
CA THR A 3 28.64 -9.87 56.82
C THR A 3 28.71 -11.29 56.29
N SER A 4 28.55 -12.24 57.21
CA SER A 4 28.18 -13.63 56.98
C SER A 4 26.68 -13.76 56.72
N ARG A 5 26.28 -14.60 55.76
CA ARG A 5 25.28 -15.66 56.00
C ARG A 5 25.19 -16.64 54.81
N ARG A 6 25.59 -17.88 55.08
CA ARG A 6 25.22 -19.08 54.33
C ARG A 6 23.73 -19.39 54.57
N SER A 7 23.03 -19.86 53.55
CA SER A 7 21.82 -20.67 53.71
C SER A 7 21.83 -21.82 52.71
N THR A 8 21.45 -22.98 53.22
CA THR A 8 21.65 -24.32 52.69
C THR A 8 20.49 -24.80 51.82
N SER A 9 20.86 -25.57 50.79
CA SER A 9 20.12 -26.58 50.03
C SER A 9 19.02 -27.37 50.77
N ARG A 10 17.92 -27.74 50.07
CA ARG A 10 17.56 -29.14 49.74
C ARG A 10 16.16 -29.33 49.08
N LEU A 11 16.14 -30.21 48.07
CA LEU A 11 15.14 -31.24 47.72
C LEU A 11 13.85 -30.89 46.92
N ARG A 12 13.80 -31.45 45.68
CA ARG A 12 12.63 -32.03 44.95
C ARG A 12 12.08 -33.27 45.71
N PRO A 13 10.89 -33.89 45.46
CA PRO A 13 10.29 -34.17 44.13
C PRO A 13 8.74 -34.46 44.00
N LEU A 14 8.33 -34.71 42.74
CA LEU A 14 7.35 -35.72 42.21
C LEU A 14 5.81 -35.54 42.21
N ALA A 15 5.25 -35.88 41.02
CA ALA A 15 3.95 -36.49 40.69
C ALA A 15 2.70 -35.54 40.68
N GLU A 16 1.66 -35.66 39.85
CA GLU A 16 0.98 -36.74 39.09
C GLU A 16 0.30 -36.12 37.83
N GLN A 17 0.43 -36.66 36.61
CA GLN A 17 -0.42 -37.64 35.90
C GLN A 17 -1.93 -37.35 35.71
N GLY A 18 -2.38 -37.38 34.44
CA GLY A 18 -3.79 -37.57 34.01
C GLY A 18 -4.06 -37.03 32.59
N ARG A 19 -3.72 -37.74 31.50
CA ARG A 19 -4.51 -38.73 30.71
C ARG A 19 -5.78 -38.19 29.98
N ARG A 20 -5.72 -38.32 28.64
CA ARG A 20 -6.79 -38.75 27.68
C ARG A 20 -7.93 -37.73 27.42
N SER A 21 -8.54 -37.54 26.24
CA SER A 21 -8.47 -38.12 24.90
C SER A 21 -9.43 -37.33 23.97
N ARG A 22 -9.25 -37.48 22.64
CA ARG A 22 -10.24 -37.44 21.53
C ARG A 22 -10.69 -36.11 20.89
N ALA A 23 -10.29 -36.01 19.61
CA ALA A 23 -11.13 -35.93 18.39
C ALA A 23 -12.02 -34.70 18.12
N GLY A 24 -11.92 -34.19 16.88
CA GLY A 24 -12.82 -33.20 16.28
C GLY A 24 -12.02 -32.12 15.56
N SER A 25 -11.46 -32.37 14.37
CA SER A 25 -12.16 -32.22 13.09
C SER A 25 -12.63 -30.78 12.82
N ARG A 26 -11.99 -30.14 11.83
CA ARG A 26 -12.48 -29.11 10.89
C ARG A 26 -11.73 -27.78 10.95
N SER A 27 -10.72 -27.71 10.07
CA SER A 27 -10.53 -26.63 9.10
C SER A 27 -11.62 -25.55 9.11
N ASP A 28 -11.32 -24.42 9.74
CA ASP A 28 -12.08 -23.19 9.56
C ASP A 28 -11.33 -22.34 8.52
N GLN A 29 -11.51 -22.73 7.26
CA GLN A 29 -11.20 -21.86 6.13
C GLN A 29 -12.31 -20.80 6.05
N PRO A 30 -12.00 -19.50 5.97
CA PRO A 30 -13.00 -18.51 5.61
C PRO A 30 -13.51 -18.87 4.21
N ARG A 31 -14.82 -19.13 4.13
CA ARG A 31 -15.55 -19.42 2.90
C ARG A 31 -15.29 -18.32 1.87
N VAL A 32 -14.44 -18.63 0.90
CA VAL A 32 -14.37 -17.92 -0.38
C VAL A 32 -15.77 -18.03 -1.00
N ARG A 33 -16.52 -16.94 -0.99
CA ARG A 33 -17.69 -16.82 -1.87
C ARG A 33 -17.16 -16.57 -3.26
N GLU A 34 -16.88 -17.66 -3.96
CA GLU A 34 -16.77 -17.68 -5.41
C GLU A 34 -18.04 -17.03 -5.99
N ARG A 35 -17.91 -15.83 -6.54
CA ARG A 35 -18.87 -15.34 -7.51
C ARG A 35 -18.21 -15.45 -8.88
N SER A 36 -18.46 -16.61 -9.46
CA SER A 36 -18.40 -16.91 -10.89
C SER A 36 -18.96 -15.73 -11.69
N CYS A 37 -18.11 -15.08 -12.46
CA CYS A 37 -18.52 -14.30 -13.62
C CYS A 37 -18.65 -15.24 -14.83
N TYR A 38 -19.56 -14.91 -15.75
CA TYR A 38 -19.87 -15.54 -17.05
C TYR A 38 -21.08 -16.51 -17.13
N ASP A 39 -22.21 -15.96 -17.58
CA ASP A 39 -23.10 -16.51 -18.63
C ASP A 39 -23.77 -15.31 -19.35
N ALA A 40 -23.46 -15.08 -20.63
CA ALA A 40 -24.12 -15.58 -21.83
C ALA A 40 -25.47 -14.90 -22.17
N SER A 41 -25.43 -14.17 -23.31
CA SER A 41 -26.50 -13.93 -24.29
C SER A 41 -27.73 -13.06 -23.95
N GLY A 42 -27.86 -11.95 -24.69
CA GLY A 42 -29.10 -11.17 -24.80
C GLY A 42 -28.99 -9.99 -25.76
N SER A 43 -29.16 -10.23 -27.05
CA SER A 43 -29.21 -9.22 -28.12
C SER A 43 -30.59 -8.57 -28.27
N HIS A 44 -30.68 -7.23 -28.29
CA HIS A 44 -31.16 -6.43 -29.45
C HIS A 44 -31.48 -4.95 -29.14
N ARG A 45 -30.72 -4.06 -29.82
CA ARG A 45 -31.13 -2.91 -30.68
C ARG A 45 -32.20 -1.92 -30.16
N ARG A 46 -31.84 -0.63 -30.09
CA ARG A 46 -32.25 0.47 -31.03
C ARG A 46 -31.54 1.79 -30.64
N GLN A 47 -31.29 2.60 -31.67
CA GLN A 47 -30.53 3.86 -31.68
C GLN A 47 -31.07 4.94 -30.73
N GLY A 48 -30.14 5.65 -30.08
CA GLY A 48 -30.36 6.91 -29.38
C GLY A 48 -29.17 7.83 -29.65
N THR A 49 -29.50 9.05 -30.03
CA THR A 49 -28.73 10.08 -30.72
C THR A 49 -27.47 10.56 -29.99
N LEU A 50 -26.50 11.03 -30.77
CA LEU A 50 -25.32 11.77 -30.37
C LEU A 50 -25.64 12.84 -29.31
N ASP A 51 -25.03 12.73 -28.13
CA ASP A 51 -24.70 13.88 -27.31
C ASP A 51 -23.24 13.77 -26.91
N THR A 52 -22.40 14.47 -27.65
CA THR A 52 -21.00 14.73 -27.33
C THR A 52 -20.94 15.73 -26.17
N GLY A 53 -21.39 15.29 -25.00
CA GLY A 53 -21.20 15.99 -23.73
C GLY A 53 -19.85 15.62 -23.15
N ARG A 54 -18.76 16.15 -23.74
CA ARG A 54 -17.44 16.18 -23.10
C ARG A 54 -17.56 17.04 -21.84
N VAL A 55 -17.96 16.45 -20.73
CA VAL A 55 -17.71 17.04 -19.42
C VAL A 55 -16.21 17.03 -19.25
N ALA A 56 -15.60 18.19 -19.48
CA ALA A 56 -14.22 18.43 -19.11
C ALA A 56 -14.14 18.22 -17.60
N SER A 57 -13.65 17.06 -17.18
CA SER A 57 -13.14 16.85 -15.83
C SER A 57 -12.19 18.01 -15.52
N PRO A 58 -12.20 18.54 -14.29
CA PRO A 58 -11.40 19.70 -13.92
C PRO A 58 -9.95 19.39 -14.27
N VAL A 59 -9.23 20.39 -14.77
CA VAL A 59 -7.84 20.31 -15.23
C VAL A 59 -6.92 19.71 -14.17
N LEU A 60 -6.87 18.37 -14.09
CA LEU A 60 -5.88 17.62 -13.36
C LEU A 60 -4.58 17.80 -14.14
N SER A 61 -3.54 18.27 -13.45
CA SER A 61 -2.22 18.47 -14.03
C SER A 61 -1.59 17.11 -14.35
N SER A 62 -1.90 16.56 -15.54
CA SER A 62 -1.40 15.26 -16.00
C SER A 62 0.04 15.38 -16.50
N SER A 63 0.95 14.64 -15.89
CA SER A 63 2.31 14.40 -16.38
C SER A 63 2.48 12.92 -16.77
N ARG A 64 3.33 12.63 -17.78
CA ARG A 64 3.67 11.25 -18.21
C ARG A 64 5.13 10.97 -17.89
N VAL A 65 5.39 9.88 -17.16
CA VAL A 65 6.74 9.33 -16.96
C VAL A 65 6.65 7.84 -17.32
N GLY A 66 7.17 7.44 -18.48
CA GLY A 66 6.93 6.11 -19.04
C GLY A 66 5.46 5.89 -19.43
N ASP A 67 4.92 4.71 -19.15
CA ASP A 67 3.52 4.32 -19.40
C ASP A 67 2.55 4.74 -18.28
N TYR A 68 3.04 5.47 -17.27
CA TYR A 68 2.24 5.95 -16.13
C TYR A 68 1.66 7.33 -16.38
N PHE A 69 0.40 7.51 -15.97
CA PHE A 69 -0.29 8.78 -15.94
C PHE A 69 -0.44 9.24 -14.50
N PHE A 70 -0.05 10.48 -14.21
CA PHE A 70 -0.14 11.00 -12.85
C PHE A 70 -1.29 11.97 -12.69
N GLU A 71 -2.03 11.81 -11.60
CA GLU A 71 -3.10 12.71 -11.19
C GLU A 71 -2.90 13.13 -9.74
N TRP A 72 -3.33 14.34 -9.41
CA TRP A 72 -3.40 14.82 -8.03
C TRP A 72 -4.34 16.01 -7.93
N ASP A 73 -4.82 16.22 -6.70
CA ASP A 73 -5.56 17.42 -6.34
C ASP A 73 -4.58 18.61 -6.22
N PRO A 74 -4.85 19.75 -6.88
CA PRO A 74 -3.95 20.91 -6.87
C PRO A 74 -3.81 21.55 -5.48
N ASP A 75 -4.86 21.55 -4.66
CA ASP A 75 -4.81 22.08 -3.30
C ASP A 75 -3.99 21.15 -2.42
N LYS A 76 -4.08 19.82 -2.61
CA LYS A 76 -3.19 18.87 -1.93
C LYS A 76 -1.75 19.05 -2.37
N ALA A 77 -1.49 19.28 -3.65
CA ALA A 77 -0.14 19.52 -4.16
C ALA A 77 0.48 20.77 -3.52
N ALA A 78 -0.25 21.88 -3.48
CA ALA A 78 0.19 23.12 -2.84
C ALA A 78 0.47 22.91 -1.34
N ASN A 79 -0.46 22.26 -0.62
CA ASN A 79 -0.28 21.94 0.80
C ASN A 79 0.90 21.00 1.04
N ASN A 80 1.16 20.05 0.14
CA ASN A 80 2.29 19.13 0.27
C ASN A 80 3.63 19.85 0.14
N VAL A 81 3.74 20.77 -0.84
CA VAL A 81 4.94 21.62 -0.98
C VAL A 81 5.16 22.45 0.29
N GLN A 82 4.10 23.05 0.84
CA GLN A 82 4.21 23.85 2.06
C GLN A 82 4.66 23.01 3.27
N LYS A 83 4.16 21.78 3.41
CA LYS A 83 4.45 20.91 4.57
C LYS A 83 5.77 20.15 4.46
N HIS A 84 6.14 19.73 3.25
CA HIS A 84 7.22 18.77 3.01
C HIS A 84 8.30 19.26 2.05
N GLY A 85 8.09 20.40 1.37
CA GLY A 85 9.04 20.95 0.40
C GLY A 85 9.19 20.12 -0.88
N VAL A 86 8.27 19.18 -1.13
CA VAL A 86 8.30 18.25 -2.27
C VAL A 86 7.08 18.50 -3.17
N THR A 87 7.32 18.71 -4.46
CA THR A 87 6.25 18.78 -5.47
C THR A 87 5.83 17.38 -5.88
N PHE A 88 4.56 17.20 -6.22
CA PHE A 88 4.08 15.93 -6.76
C PHE A 88 4.67 15.59 -8.12
N GLU A 89 5.04 16.61 -8.91
CA GLU A 89 5.81 16.43 -10.13
C GLU A 89 7.17 15.78 -9.84
N GLU A 90 7.93 16.24 -8.84
CA GLU A 90 9.18 15.60 -8.46
C GLU A 90 8.97 14.20 -7.87
N ALA A 91 7.89 14.02 -7.09
CA ALA A 91 7.51 12.71 -6.55
C ALA A 91 7.17 11.70 -7.65
N SER A 92 6.63 12.13 -8.79
CA SER A 92 6.32 11.25 -9.93
C SER A 92 7.56 10.56 -10.49
N HIS A 93 8.74 11.17 -10.36
CA HIS A 93 10.00 10.57 -10.83
C HIS A 93 10.36 9.28 -10.08
N VAL A 94 9.86 9.08 -8.86
CA VAL A 94 10.07 7.86 -8.08
C VAL A 94 9.59 6.62 -8.85
N PHE A 95 8.52 6.74 -9.63
CA PHE A 95 7.96 5.65 -10.42
C PHE A 95 8.79 5.27 -11.64
N GLY A 96 9.77 6.09 -12.00
CA GLY A 96 10.79 5.77 -12.99
C GLY A 96 12.03 5.09 -12.40
N ASP A 97 12.13 4.94 -11.07
CA ASP A 97 13.25 4.28 -10.41
C ASP A 97 13.13 2.75 -10.50
N PRO A 98 14.05 2.04 -11.17
CA PRO A 98 14.03 0.58 -11.25
C PRO A 98 14.15 -0.11 -9.89
N ARG A 99 14.65 0.59 -8.87
CA ARG A 99 14.86 0.09 -7.50
C ARG A 99 13.75 0.50 -6.53
N GLN A 100 12.66 1.10 -7.01
CA GLN A 100 11.59 1.52 -6.11
C GLN A 100 11.02 0.35 -5.28
N LEU A 101 10.65 0.64 -4.04
CA LEU A 101 10.05 -0.32 -3.12
C LEU A 101 8.62 0.13 -2.82
N SER A 102 7.64 -0.62 -3.32
CA SER A 102 6.21 -0.37 -3.07
C SER A 102 5.66 -1.34 -2.04
N ARG A 103 4.91 -0.82 -1.07
CA ARG A 103 4.24 -1.59 -0.03
C ARG A 103 2.77 -1.19 0.08
N TYR A 104 1.91 -2.17 0.26
CA TYR A 104 0.51 -1.94 0.58
C TYR A 104 0.39 -1.40 2.00
N ASP A 105 -0.47 -0.39 2.19
CA ASP A 105 -0.74 0.24 3.48
C ASP A 105 -2.06 -0.27 4.03
N ASP A 106 -2.03 -1.41 4.73
CA ASP A 106 -3.24 -2.04 5.32
C ASP A 106 -3.95 -1.10 6.32
N GLU A 107 -3.20 -0.21 7.00
CA GLU A 107 -3.75 0.67 8.03
C GLU A 107 -4.56 1.84 7.43
N HIS A 108 -4.15 2.34 6.27
CA HIS A 108 -4.79 3.48 5.61
C HIS A 108 -5.65 3.08 4.41
N SER A 109 -5.62 1.82 4.00
CA SER A 109 -6.50 1.29 2.95
C SER A 109 -7.90 1.03 3.50
N SER A 110 -8.90 1.27 2.66
CA SER A 110 -10.31 1.05 2.98
C SER A 110 -10.95 0.11 1.96
N LEU A 111 -12.16 -0.38 2.23
CA LEU A 111 -12.90 -1.26 1.30
C LEU A 111 -13.03 -0.71 -0.13
N ASN A 112 -12.86 0.62 -0.32
CA ASN A 112 -13.06 1.30 -1.59
C ASN A 112 -11.80 2.03 -2.11
N GLU A 113 -10.69 2.06 -1.35
CA GLU A 113 -9.47 2.78 -1.74
C GLU A 113 -8.23 2.06 -1.21
N ASP A 114 -7.47 1.46 -2.13
CA ASP A 114 -6.20 0.79 -1.86
C ASP A 114 -5.05 1.79 -1.88
N ARG A 115 -4.39 1.97 -0.74
CA ARG A 115 -3.29 2.91 -0.58
C ARG A 115 -1.95 2.18 -0.55
N TRP A 116 -1.00 2.77 -1.25
CA TRP A 116 0.33 2.24 -1.43
C TRP A 116 1.36 3.27 -1.01
N VAL A 117 2.39 2.81 -0.33
CA VAL A 117 3.57 3.60 0.03
C VAL A 117 4.73 3.12 -0.81
N THR A 118 5.24 4.01 -1.66
CA THR A 118 6.42 3.74 -2.50
C THR A 118 7.59 4.57 -2.03
N ILE A 119 8.73 3.92 -1.82
CA ILE A 119 10.01 4.55 -1.55
C ILE A 119 10.88 4.40 -2.78
N GLY A 120 11.44 5.49 -3.26
CA GLY A 120 12.42 5.41 -4.33
C GLY A 120 13.17 6.71 -4.55
N ARG A 121 14.07 6.67 -5.52
CA ARG A 121 14.98 7.77 -5.82
C ARG A 121 14.38 8.67 -6.89
N SER A 122 14.18 9.93 -6.53
CA SER A 122 13.89 11.01 -7.47
C SER A 122 15.20 11.63 -7.99
N ARG A 123 15.10 12.71 -8.78
CA ARG A 123 16.28 13.43 -9.30
C ARG A 123 17.04 14.13 -8.17
N GLN A 124 16.33 14.50 -7.10
CA GLN A 124 16.85 15.33 -6.02
C GLN A 124 17.11 14.55 -4.73
N ALA A 125 16.27 13.56 -4.39
CA ALA A 125 16.35 12.87 -3.10
C ALA A 125 15.72 11.47 -3.15
N ILE A 126 15.83 10.73 -2.05
CA ILE A 126 15.00 9.54 -1.81
C ILE A 126 13.71 10.01 -1.14
N LEU A 127 12.58 9.67 -1.77
CA LEU A 127 11.25 10.13 -1.38
C LEU A 127 10.39 8.94 -0.97
N VAL A 128 9.42 9.24 -0.10
CA VAL A 128 8.31 8.35 0.25
C VAL A 128 7.04 8.98 -0.32
N VAL A 129 6.33 8.22 -1.14
CA VAL A 129 5.15 8.65 -1.89
C VAL A 129 3.97 7.78 -1.53
N VAL A 130 2.88 8.40 -1.07
CA VAL A 130 1.61 7.73 -0.83
C VAL A 130 0.71 7.95 -2.03
N HIS A 131 0.19 6.87 -2.59
CA HIS A 131 -0.58 6.91 -3.82
C HIS A 131 -1.63 5.79 -3.89
N THR A 132 -2.56 5.94 -4.81
CA THR A 132 -3.41 4.85 -5.31
C THR A 132 -3.03 4.59 -6.76
N PHE A 133 -3.24 3.38 -7.26
CA PHE A 133 -3.13 3.09 -8.68
C PHE A 133 -4.45 2.54 -9.20
N ASP A 134 -4.75 2.86 -10.46
CA ASP A 134 -5.88 2.31 -11.20
C ASP A 134 -5.36 1.81 -12.55
N GLU A 135 -5.61 0.54 -12.84
CA GLU A 135 -5.18 -0.11 -14.06
C GLU A 135 -6.37 -0.31 -15.00
N HIS A 136 -6.38 0.43 -16.10
CA HIS A 136 -7.41 0.32 -17.12
C HIS A 136 -6.82 -0.13 -18.46
N MET A 137 -7.10 -1.39 -18.81
CA MET A 137 -6.64 -2.09 -20.02
C MET A 137 -5.12 -2.16 -20.16
N ARG A 138 -4.47 -1.05 -20.52
CA ARG A 138 -3.03 -0.91 -20.79
C ARG A 138 -2.45 0.40 -20.26
N GLN A 139 -3.22 1.10 -19.45
CA GLN A 139 -2.84 2.38 -18.89
C GLN A 139 -2.92 2.30 -17.38
N VAL A 140 -1.86 2.73 -16.71
CA VAL A 140 -1.82 2.82 -15.26
C VAL A 140 -1.89 4.28 -14.86
N THR A 141 -2.94 4.64 -14.12
CA THR A 141 -3.12 5.97 -13.56
C THR A 141 -2.75 5.94 -12.08
N ILE A 142 -1.77 6.75 -11.70
CA ILE A 142 -1.28 6.90 -10.33
C ILE A 142 -1.79 8.21 -9.77
N ARG A 143 -2.61 8.14 -8.73
CA ARG A 143 -3.05 9.32 -7.99
C ARG A 143 -2.16 9.54 -6.78
N ILE A 144 -1.36 10.59 -6.82
CA ILE A 144 -0.47 10.96 -5.71
C ILE A 144 -1.29 11.67 -4.64
N ILE A 145 -1.22 11.17 -3.40
CA ILE A 145 -1.93 11.71 -2.24
C ILE A 145 -1.01 12.57 -1.37
N SER A 146 0.23 12.10 -1.13
CA SER A 146 1.25 12.83 -0.38
C SER A 146 2.66 12.38 -0.77
N ALA A 147 3.63 13.26 -0.54
CA ALA A 147 5.04 12.97 -0.80
C ALA A 147 5.94 13.70 0.20
N ARG A 148 6.95 13.01 0.72
CA ARG A 148 7.94 13.59 1.63
C ARG A 148 9.31 12.99 1.41
N ALA A 149 10.34 13.64 1.96
CA ALA A 149 11.66 13.02 2.06
C ALA A 149 11.61 11.77 2.94
N ALA A 150 12.37 10.74 2.53
CA ALA A 150 12.57 9.57 3.36
C ALA A 150 13.35 9.92 4.64
N THR A 151 12.91 9.36 5.76
CA THR A 151 13.66 9.41 7.02
C THR A 151 14.98 8.65 6.88
N PRO A 152 15.96 8.87 7.77
CA PRO A 152 17.23 8.14 7.72
C PRO A 152 17.06 6.62 7.74
N ASN A 153 16.08 6.11 8.48
CA ASN A 153 15.80 4.67 8.57
C ASN A 153 15.19 4.14 7.27
N GLU A 154 14.20 4.83 6.70
CA GLU A 154 13.58 4.47 5.42
C GLU A 154 14.60 4.51 4.27
N ARG A 155 15.48 5.52 4.27
CA ARG A 155 16.58 5.63 3.31
C ARG A 155 17.49 4.41 3.39
N ARG A 156 17.92 4.04 4.59
CA ARG A 156 18.76 2.86 4.79
C ARG A 156 18.06 1.59 4.29
N GLN A 157 16.76 1.42 4.59
CA GLN A 157 15.99 0.29 4.10
C GLN A 157 15.96 0.21 2.57
N TYR A 158 15.84 1.35 1.88
CA TYR A 158 15.90 1.42 0.42
C TYR A 158 17.30 1.13 -0.15
N GLU A 159 18.35 1.61 0.53
CA GLU A 159 19.74 1.42 0.10
C GLU A 159 20.19 -0.05 0.28
N ASP A 160 19.83 -0.67 1.41
CA ASP A 160 20.17 -2.05 1.78
C ASP A 160 19.38 -3.10 0.98
N ALA A 161 18.30 -2.71 0.30
CA ALA A 161 17.47 -3.62 -0.48
C ALA A 161 18.10 -4.06 -1.82
N VAL A 162 19.35 -3.68 -2.10
CA VAL A 162 20.08 -4.01 -3.34
C VAL A 162 21.45 -4.60 -3.08
#